data_AF-A0A4Z1ILR1-F1
#
_entry.id   AF-A0A4Z1ILR1-F1
#
_cell.length_a   1.000
_cell.length_b   1.000
_cell.length_c   1.000
_cell.angle_alpha   90.00
_cell.angle_beta   90.00
_cell.angle_gamma   90.00
#
_symmetry.space_group_name_H-M   'P 1'
#
loop_
_entity.id
_entity.type
_entity.pdbx_description
1 polymer ?
#
loop_
_entity_poly.entity_id
_entity_poly.type
_entity_poly.pdbx_seq_one_letter_code
_entity_poly.pdbx_strand_id
1 'polypeptide(L)'
;MPSFDNSSSQTYDASSRISISEMNYDECEAEKLRIRNRIEHLRGVQAANTSSGMDRGGDTNEALEQRIVDLEYRFQEVESQISALDAQYHAVVPQNTGYGSTSRNRSSQSPPAPRAPNTSPQR
;
A
#
# COMPACT_ATOMS: atom_id res chain seq x y z
N MET A 1 28.10 -17.50 -31.94
CA MET A 1 28.24 -16.65 -30.74
C MET A 1 26.84 -16.20 -30.37
N PRO A 2 26.32 -16.49 -29.17
CA PRO A 2 25.02 -15.96 -28.79
C PRO A 2 25.19 -14.44 -28.61
N SER A 3 24.46 -13.67 -29.41
CA SER A 3 24.32 -12.24 -29.21
C SER A 3 23.58 -12.04 -27.89
N PHE A 4 24.27 -11.53 -26.88
CA PHE A 4 23.58 -10.91 -25.76
C PHE A 4 22.85 -9.71 -26.33
N ASP A 5 21.55 -9.85 -26.53
CA ASP A 5 20.66 -8.75 -26.90
C ASP A 5 20.77 -7.67 -25.82
N ASN A 6 21.67 -6.71 -26.06
CA ASN A 6 21.82 -5.47 -25.31
C ASN A 6 20.57 -4.56 -25.45
N SER A 7 19.57 -5.02 -26.22
CA SER A 7 18.34 -4.33 -26.57
C SER A 7 17.23 -4.46 -25.52
N SER A 8 17.36 -5.30 -24.49
CA SER A 8 16.20 -5.67 -23.64
C SER A 8 16.16 -5.02 -22.25
N SER A 9 17.10 -4.14 -21.89
CA SER A 9 17.33 -3.79 -20.47
C SER A 9 16.96 -2.37 -20.04
N GLN A 10 16.77 -1.42 -20.96
CA GLN A 10 16.54 -0.02 -20.60
C GLN A 10 15.05 0.33 -20.41
N THR A 11 14.16 -0.32 -21.16
CA THR A 11 12.70 -0.16 -21.03
C THR A 11 12.13 -0.84 -19.80
N TYR A 12 12.76 -1.93 -19.33
CA TYR A 12 12.37 -2.62 -18.09
C TYR A 12 12.92 -1.95 -16.82
N ASP A 13 14.05 -1.24 -16.93
CA ASP A 13 14.57 -0.39 -15.86
C ASP A 13 13.93 1.00 -15.86
N ALA A 14 13.34 1.42 -16.99
CA ALA A 14 12.65 2.68 -17.06
C ALA A 14 11.61 2.73 -15.95
N SER A 15 11.66 3.82 -15.19
CA SER A 15 10.66 4.11 -14.19
C SER A 15 9.28 4.09 -14.82
N SER A 16 8.28 3.60 -14.06
CA SER A 16 6.90 3.95 -14.36
C SER A 16 6.85 5.45 -14.65
N ARG A 17 6.13 5.82 -15.71
CA ARG A 17 5.96 7.24 -16.09
C ARG A 17 5.18 8.01 -15.05
N ILE A 18 4.46 7.30 -14.18
CA ILE A 18 3.71 7.82 -13.06
C ILE A 18 4.69 7.92 -11.88
N SER A 19 4.73 9.09 -11.24
CA SER A 19 5.52 9.29 -10.03
C SER A 19 4.97 8.41 -8.91
N ILE A 20 5.82 7.87 -8.03
CA ILE A 20 5.37 6.99 -6.93
C ILE A 20 4.31 7.67 -6.07
N SER A 21 4.44 8.97 -5.81
CA SER A 21 3.46 9.77 -5.05
C SER A 21 2.07 9.86 -5.68
N GLU A 22 1.98 9.63 -7.00
CA GLU A 22 0.73 9.72 -7.78
C GLU A 22 0.09 8.34 -8.01
N MET A 23 0.80 7.26 -7.68
CA MET A 23 0.29 5.90 -7.85
C MET A 23 -0.83 5.61 -6.86
N ASN A 24 -1.88 4.97 -7.36
CA ASN A 24 -2.90 4.33 -6.53
C ASN A 24 -2.42 2.97 -6.00
N TYR A 25 -3.23 2.32 -5.16
CA TYR A 25 -2.85 1.06 -4.49
C TYR A 25 -2.52 -0.06 -5.49
N ASP A 26 -3.35 -0.25 -6.53
CA ASP A 26 -3.14 -1.29 -7.54
C ASP A 26 -1.89 -1.02 -8.38
N GLU A 27 -1.64 0.24 -8.71
CA GLU A 27 -0.42 0.67 -9.41
C GLU A 27 0.83 0.44 -8.57
N CYS A 28 0.77 0.70 -7.26
CA CYS A 28 1.87 0.42 -6.34
C CYS A 28 2.16 -1.09 -6.25
N GLU A 29 1.14 -1.94 -6.15
CA GLU A 29 1.30 -3.39 -6.10
C GLU A 29 1.87 -3.95 -7.41
N ALA A 30 1.39 -3.45 -8.56
CA ALA A 30 1.94 -3.80 -9.86
C ALA A 30 3.43 -3.38 -10.00
N GLU A 31 3.77 -2.18 -9.53
CA GLU A 31 5.14 -1.67 -9.54
C GLU A 31 6.06 -2.49 -8.62
N LYS A 32 5.60 -2.89 -7.42
CA LYS A 32 6.34 -3.80 -6.53
C LYS A 32 6.64 -5.13 -7.19
N LEU A 33 5.65 -5.73 -7.86
CA LEU A 33 5.84 -6.99 -8.57
C LEU A 33 6.85 -6.83 -9.72
N ARG A 34 6.74 -5.72 -10.48
CA ARG A 34 7.68 -5.40 -11.57
C ARG A 34 9.12 -5.28 -11.04
N ILE A 35 9.31 -4.53 -9.97
CA ILE A 35 10.63 -4.32 -9.35
C ILE A 35 11.22 -5.65 -8.84
N ARG A 36 10.44 -6.48 -8.13
CA ARG A 36 10.89 -7.80 -7.65
C ARG A 36 11.36 -8.70 -8.79
N ASN A 37 10.53 -8.88 -9.81
CA ASN A 37 10.87 -9.69 -10.98
C ASN A 37 12.15 -9.18 -11.66
N ARG A 38 12.34 -7.86 -11.66
CA ARG A 38 13.53 -7.25 -12.25
C ARG A 38 14.79 -7.54 -11.43
N ILE A 39 14.73 -7.41 -10.11
CA ILE A 39 15.84 -7.76 -9.21
C ILE A 39 16.23 -9.23 -9.40
N GLU A 40 15.25 -10.14 -9.41
CA GLU A 40 15.51 -11.57 -9.63
C GLU A 40 16.20 -11.84 -10.96
N HIS A 41 15.74 -11.19 -12.04
CA HIS A 41 16.38 -11.28 -13.33
C HIS A 41 17.84 -10.78 -13.30
N LEU A 42 18.11 -9.62 -12.68
CA LEU A 42 19.47 -9.07 -12.58
C LEU A 42 20.39 -10.00 -11.76
N ARG A 43 19.91 -10.57 -10.66
CA ARG A 43 20.65 -11.57 -9.86
C ARG A 43 20.95 -12.84 -10.68
N GLY A 44 20.00 -13.27 -11.52
CA GLY A 44 20.21 -14.37 -12.47
C GLY A 44 21.31 -14.07 -13.50
N VAL A 45 21.35 -12.84 -14.02
CA VAL A 45 22.42 -12.39 -14.93
C VAL A 45 23.78 -12.36 -14.23
N GLN A 46 23.87 -11.83 -12.99
CA GLN A 46 25.11 -11.86 -12.21
C GLN A 46 25.63 -13.30 -12.03
N ALA A 47 24.75 -14.24 -11.66
CA ALA A 47 25.12 -15.64 -11.52
C ALA A 47 25.60 -16.27 -12.85
N ALA A 48 24.98 -15.93 -13.97
CA ALA A 48 25.38 -16.38 -15.30
C ALA A 48 26.75 -15.80 -15.72
N ASN A 49 26.99 -14.52 -15.42
CA ASN A 49 28.27 -13.86 -15.70
C ASN A 49 29.43 -14.50 -14.91
N THR A 50 29.20 -14.78 -13.63
CA THR A 50 30.17 -15.44 -12.75
C THR A 50 30.47 -16.86 -13.22
N SER A 51 29.44 -17.67 -13.52
CA SER A 51 29.63 -19.05 -13.97
C SER A 51 30.29 -19.15 -15.36
N SER A 52 30.06 -18.17 -16.23
CA SER A 52 30.66 -18.12 -17.57
C SER A 52 32.06 -17.48 -17.59
N GLY A 53 32.54 -16.97 -16.45
CA GLY A 53 33.80 -16.22 -16.37
C GLY A 53 33.79 -14.95 -17.23
N MET A 54 32.62 -14.35 -17.46
CA MET A 54 32.48 -13.06 -18.14
C MET A 54 32.77 -11.88 -17.19
N ASP A 55 32.69 -12.11 -15.88
CA ASP A 55 33.03 -11.12 -14.85
C ASP A 55 34.51 -11.13 -14.45
N ARG A 56 35.43 -11.15 -15.43
CA ARG A 56 36.88 -11.19 -15.14
C ARG A 56 37.44 -9.88 -14.59
N GLY A 57 36.68 -8.79 -14.67
CA GLY A 57 37.06 -7.46 -14.21
C GLY A 57 36.21 -6.93 -13.04
N GLY A 58 35.13 -7.60 -12.62
CA GLY A 58 34.23 -7.12 -11.57
C GLY A 58 33.27 -5.99 -12.00
N ASP A 59 33.69 -5.14 -12.95
CA ASP A 59 32.94 -3.96 -13.39
C ASP A 59 31.51 -4.28 -13.87
N THR A 60 31.29 -5.45 -14.49
CA THR A 60 29.98 -5.82 -15.04
C THR A 60 29.01 -6.21 -13.92
N ASN A 61 29.47 -7.00 -12.95
CA ASN A 61 28.63 -7.37 -11.83
C ASN A 61 28.43 -6.22 -10.84
N GLU A 62 29.40 -5.31 -10.70
CA GLU A 62 29.27 -4.08 -9.91
C GLU A 62 28.18 -3.15 -10.49
N ALA A 63 28.16 -2.95 -11.81
CA ALA A 63 27.10 -2.16 -12.45
C ALA A 63 25.71 -2.81 -12.29
N LEU A 64 25.62 -4.13 -12.29
CA LEU A 64 24.37 -4.85 -12.01
C LEU A 64 23.95 -4.69 -10.54
N GLU A 65 24.91 -4.70 -9.61
CA GLU A 65 24.65 -4.51 -8.18
C GLU A 65 24.09 -3.12 -7.90
N GLN A 66 24.67 -2.07 -8.49
CA GLN A 66 24.16 -0.70 -8.35
C GLN A 66 22.70 -0.59 -8.83
N ARG A 67 22.36 -1.23 -9.95
CA ARG A 67 20.97 -1.26 -10.45
C ARG A 67 20.03 -2.01 -9.52
N ILE A 68 20.49 -3.09 -8.89
CA ILE A 68 19.70 -3.83 -7.88
C ILE A 68 19.44 -2.93 -6.67
N VAL A 69 20.47 -2.23 -6.18
CA VAL A 69 20.35 -1.29 -5.05
C VAL A 69 19.37 -0.16 -5.36
N ASP A 70 19.44 0.46 -6.54
CA ASP A 70 18.50 1.51 -6.95
C ASP A 70 17.06 0.98 -7.00
N LEU A 71 16.86 -0.25 -7.48
CA LEU A 71 15.56 -0.91 -7.50
C LEU A 71 15.05 -1.23 -6.08
N GLU A 72 15.93 -1.64 -5.17
CA GLU A 72 15.59 -1.90 -3.76
C GLU A 72 15.19 -0.62 -3.03
N TYR A 73 15.86 0.50 -3.25
CA TYR A 73 15.45 1.81 -2.71
C TYR A 73 14.07 2.20 -3.21
N ARG A 74 13.86 2.09 -4.52
CA ARG A 74 12.57 2.39 -5.11
C ARG A 74 11.46 1.47 -4.61
N PHE A 75 11.76 0.19 -4.37
CA PHE A 75 10.81 -0.73 -3.78
C PHE A 75 10.32 -0.22 -2.41
N GLN A 76 11.24 0.27 -1.57
CA GLN A 76 10.92 0.86 -0.27
C GLN A 76 10.07 2.13 -0.39
N GLU A 77 10.33 2.97 -1.39
CA GLU A 77 9.50 4.15 -1.67
C GLU A 77 8.06 3.76 -2.02
N VAL A 78 7.86 2.73 -2.84
CA VAL A 78 6.53 2.22 -3.17
C VAL A 78 5.81 1.64 -1.95
N GLU A 79 6.52 0.90 -1.07
CA GLU A 79 5.92 0.41 0.19
C GLU A 79 5.53 1.55 1.14
N SER A 80 6.32 2.62 1.16
CA SER A 80 6.01 3.82 1.95
C SER A 80 4.76 4.51 1.44
N GLN A 81 4.58 4.59 0.11
CA GLN A 81 3.38 5.14 -0.50
C GLN A 81 2.14 4.30 -0.17
N ILE A 82 2.21 2.97 -0.24
CA ILE A 82 1.10 2.09 0.15
C ILE A 82 0.70 2.36 1.60
N SER A 83 1.68 2.45 2.49
CA SER A 83 1.43 2.75 3.91
C SER A 83 0.74 4.11 4.10
N ALA A 84 1.09 5.11 3.29
CA ALA A 84 0.44 6.42 3.29
C ALA A 84 -1.01 6.36 2.77
N LEU A 85 -1.27 5.60 1.70
CA LEU A 85 -2.61 5.38 1.16
C LEU A 85 -3.51 4.67 2.17
N ASP A 86 -3.00 3.63 2.83
CA ASP A 86 -3.72 2.89 3.87
C ASP A 86 -4.06 3.80 5.06
N ALA A 87 -3.12 4.63 5.51
CA ALA A 87 -3.35 5.59 6.58
C ALA A 87 -4.43 6.62 6.21
N GLN A 88 -4.46 7.11 4.97
CA GLN A 88 -5.52 8.00 4.48
C GLN A 88 -6.87 7.31 4.48
N TYR A 89 -6.95 6.07 3.98
CA TYR A 89 -8.19 5.29 4.00
C TYR A 89 -8.71 5.10 5.43
N HIS A 90 -7.83 4.72 6.35
CA HIS A 90 -8.17 4.57 7.77
C HIS A 90 -8.49 5.88 8.48
N ALA A 91 -8.03 7.04 8.01
CA ALA A 91 -8.42 8.34 8.58
C ALA A 91 -9.82 8.78 8.12
N VAL A 92 -10.23 8.39 6.91
CA VAL A 92 -11.51 8.80 6.30
C VAL A 92 -12.67 7.88 6.73
N VAL A 93 -12.43 6.57 6.88
CA VAL A 93 -13.48 5.60 7.24
C VAL A 93 -14.15 5.91 8.60
N PRO A 94 -13.44 6.24 9.70
CA PRO A 94 -14.06 6.55 10.98
C PRO A 94 -14.96 7.79 10.95
N GLN A 95 -14.69 8.75 10.05
CA GLN A 95 -15.46 9.99 9.95
C GLN A 95 -16.82 9.77 9.27
N ASN A 96 -16.92 8.80 8.36
CA ASN A 96 -18.17 8.48 7.67
C ASN A 96 -19.04 7.44 8.41
N THR A 97 -18.46 6.64 9.30
CA THR A 97 -19.22 5.61 10.05
C THR A 97 -19.79 6.12 11.39
N GLY A 98 -19.43 7.34 11.83
CA GLY A 98 -19.73 7.86 13.18
C GLY A 98 -20.74 9.02 13.27
N TYR A 99 -21.12 9.67 12.18
CA TYR A 99 -22.08 10.79 12.20
C TYR A 99 -23.53 10.39 11.85
N GLY A 100 -23.87 9.12 12.08
CA GLY A 100 -25.24 8.62 12.08
C GLY A 100 -25.95 8.92 13.39
N SER A 101 -26.45 10.16 13.53
CA SER A 101 -27.65 10.54 14.29
C SER A 101 -28.05 9.69 15.51
N THR A 102 -27.75 10.17 16.72
CA THR A 102 -28.60 9.93 17.91
C THR A 102 -29.15 11.25 18.46
N SER A 103 -29.66 12.10 17.56
CA SER A 103 -30.71 13.05 17.94
C SER A 103 -31.99 12.25 18.20
N ARG A 104 -32.17 11.80 19.45
CA ARG A 104 -33.48 11.52 20.04
C ARG A 104 -33.36 11.55 21.56
N ASN A 105 -33.40 12.78 22.06
CA ASN A 105 -34.17 13.11 23.25
C ASN A 105 -35.48 12.31 23.24
N ARG A 106 -35.58 11.26 24.05
CA ARG A 106 -36.86 10.79 24.59
C ARG A 106 -36.63 10.44 26.05
N SER A 107 -36.68 11.49 26.86
CA SER A 107 -36.99 11.44 28.27
C SER A 107 -38.02 10.34 28.53
N SER A 108 -37.57 9.28 29.19
CA SER A 108 -38.44 8.29 29.82
C SER A 108 -39.08 8.93 31.04
N GLN A 109 -39.99 9.88 30.81
CA GLN A 109 -40.82 10.45 31.86
C GLN A 109 -42.20 9.81 31.75
N SER A 110 -42.35 8.71 32.48
CA SER A 110 -43.63 8.05 32.70
C SER A 110 -44.68 9.06 33.17
N PRO A 111 -45.94 8.98 32.72
CA PRO A 111 -46.99 9.83 33.26
C PRO A 111 -47.18 9.50 34.76
N PRO A 112 -47.39 10.51 35.63
CA PRO A 112 -47.72 10.24 37.02
C PRO A 112 -49.06 9.51 37.08
N ALA A 113 -49.11 8.43 37.87
CA ALA A 113 -50.31 7.62 38.07
C ALA A 113 -51.50 8.48 38.53
N PRO A 114 -52.75 8.12 38.14
CA PRO A 114 -53.92 8.81 38.66
C PRO A 114 -54.03 8.58 40.16
N ARG A 115 -54.04 9.68 40.92
CA ARG A 115 -54.29 9.70 42.35
C ARG A 115 -55.73 9.20 42.57
N ALA A 116 -55.89 8.08 43.26
CA ALA A 116 -57.21 7.60 43.68
C ALA A 116 -57.91 8.69 44.52
N PRO A 117 -59.19 9.02 44.26
CA PRO A 117 -59.94 9.89 45.14
C PRO A 117 -60.25 9.12 46.42
N ASN A 118 -59.62 9.57 47.49
CA ASN A 118 -59.93 9.19 48.86
C ASN A 118 -61.26 9.88 49.22
N THR A 119 -62.37 9.15 49.18
CA THR A 119 -63.63 9.61 49.80
C THR A 119 -64.34 8.45 50.46
N SER A 120 -64.10 8.30 51.77
CA SER A 120 -65.14 7.85 52.69
C SER A 120 -66.34 8.79 52.59
N PRO A 121 -67.57 8.26 52.66
CA PRO A 121 -68.51 8.88 53.58
C PRO A 121 -69.27 7.86 54.43
N GLN A 122 -69.46 8.29 55.67
CA GLN A 122 -70.32 7.73 56.71
C GLN A 122 -71.76 7.52 56.22
N ARG A 123 -72.36 6.38 56.57
CA ARG A 123 -73.60 6.32 57.35
C ARG A 123 -73.85 4.92 57.89
#